data_AF-A0A1U7PN34-F1
#
_entry.id   AF-A0A1U7PN34-F1
#
_cell.length_a   1.000
_cell.length_b   1.000
_cell.length_c   1.000
_cell.angle_alpha   90.00
_cell.angle_beta   90.00
_cell.angle_gamma   90.00
#
_symmetry.space_group_name_H-M   'P 1'
#
loop_
_entity.id
_entity.type
_entity.pdbx_description
1 polymer ?
#
loop_
_entity_poly.entity_id
_entity_poly.type
_entity_poly.pdbx_seq_one_letter_code
_entity_poly.pdbx_strand_id
1 'polypeptide(L)'
;MKRLLLMCFVLAVLLLAADVVSGGKLADPLFLFGAGLFWVGGAVQVVRSGVFDGFIRAFKSFRRQSSKVEAYVSGMTDGEEADEPAKKSDAFRLAVVLGSLLICGTAVNGFYLY
;
A
#
# COMPACT_ATOMS: atom_id res chain seq x y z
N MET A 1 9.22 1.71 -16.77
CA MET A 1 8.54 1.09 -15.61
C MET A 1 8.44 -0.42 -15.66
N LYS A 2 7.92 -1.05 -16.74
CA LYS A 2 7.91 -2.53 -16.86
C LYS A 2 9.29 -3.17 -16.59
N ARG A 3 10.38 -2.56 -17.10
CA ARG A 3 11.76 -3.01 -16.85
C ARG A 3 12.20 -2.90 -15.38
N LEU A 4 11.79 -1.84 -14.69
CA LEU A 4 12.16 -1.61 -13.29
C LEU A 4 11.41 -2.57 -12.36
N LEU A 5 10.12 -2.78 -12.62
CA LEU A 5 9.31 -3.77 -11.92
C LEU A 5 9.84 -5.19 -12.15
N LEU A 6 10.23 -5.50 -13.39
CA LEU A 6 10.83 -6.77 -13.74
C LEU A 6 12.20 -6.97 -13.07
N MET A 7 13.04 -5.93 -12.99
CA MET A 7 14.31 -5.98 -12.24
C MET A 7 14.09 -6.24 -10.76
N CYS A 8 13.16 -5.53 -10.11
CA CYS A 8 12.87 -5.75 -8.69
C CYS A 8 12.26 -7.13 -8.45
N PHE A 9 11.41 -7.61 -9.35
CA PHE A 9 10.84 -8.95 -9.28
C PHE A 9 11.94 -10.02 -9.38
N VAL A 10 12.84 -9.89 -10.36
CA VAL A 10 13.99 -10.79 -10.51
C VAL A 10 14.87 -10.77 -9.26
N LEU A 11 15.11 -9.59 -8.68
CA LEU A 11 15.87 -9.45 -7.43
C LEU A 11 15.19 -10.20 -6.27
N ALA A 12 13.87 -10.04 -6.10
CA ALA A 12 13.13 -10.73 -5.04
C ALA A 12 13.17 -12.25 -5.21
N VAL A 13 13.05 -12.75 -6.44
CA VAL A 13 13.18 -14.18 -6.74
C VAL A 13 14.59 -14.69 -6.43
N LEU A 14 15.63 -13.92 -6.77
CA LEU A 14 17.02 -14.27 -6.45
C LEU A 14 17.27 -14.34 -4.95
N LEU A 15 16.71 -13.40 -4.17
CA LEU A 15 16.83 -13.40 -2.71
C LEU A 15 16.14 -14.61 -2.09
N LEU A 16 14.95 -14.98 -2.57
CA LEU A 16 14.23 -16.17 -2.12
C LEU A 16 14.98 -17.46 -2.50
N ALA A 17 15.59 -17.52 -3.68
CA ALA A 17 16.42 -18.65 -4.09
C ALA A 17 17.69 -18.77 -3.23
N ALA A 18 18.32 -17.64 -2.88
CA ALA A 18 19.46 -17.61 -1.97
C ALA A 18 19.10 -18.12 -0.57
N ASP A 19 17.89 -17.81 -0.08
CA ASP A 19 17.37 -18.35 1.18
C ASP A 19 17.22 -19.88 1.14
N VAL A 20 16.65 -20.43 0.05
CA VAL A 20 16.55 -21.90 -0.14
C VAL A 20 17.93 -22.56 -0.11
N VAL A 21 18.90 -22.01 -0.83
CA VAL A 21 20.28 -22.54 -0.85
C VAL A 21 20.96 -22.43 0.52
N SER A 22 20.61 -21.42 1.32
CA SER A 22 21.12 -21.23 2.67
C SER A 22 20.49 -22.15 3.72
N GLY A 23 19.48 -22.94 3.34
CA GLY A 23 18.72 -23.81 4.24
C GLY A 23 17.78 -23.04 5.17
N GLY A 24 17.22 -21.91 4.71
CA GLY A 24 16.21 -21.14 5.46
C GLY A 24 16.77 -20.18 6.51
N LYS A 25 18.09 -19.99 6.58
CA LYS A 25 18.73 -19.07 7.54
C LYS A 25 18.41 -17.59 7.28
N LEU A 26 17.95 -17.27 6.08
CA LEU A 26 17.62 -15.91 5.66
C LEU A 26 16.10 -15.66 5.70
N ALA A 27 15.29 -16.65 6.07
CA ALA A 27 13.83 -16.54 6.09
C ALA A 27 13.36 -15.44 7.04
N ASP A 28 13.87 -15.41 8.29
CA ASP A 28 13.51 -14.41 9.28
C ASP A 28 13.85 -12.97 8.85
N PRO A 29 15.10 -12.64 8.45
CA PRO A 29 15.43 -11.28 8.02
C PRO A 29 14.72 -10.88 6.72
N LEU A 30 14.52 -11.80 5.77
CA LEU A 30 13.78 -11.51 4.53
C LEU A 30 12.30 -11.27 4.79
N PHE A 31 11.69 -12.02 5.70
CA PHE A 31 10.31 -11.84 6.11
C PHE A 31 10.12 -10.46 6.77
N LEU A 32 10.98 -10.10 7.72
CA LEU A 32 10.94 -8.80 8.39
C LEU A 32 11.15 -7.65 7.40
N PHE A 33 12.08 -7.80 6.46
CA PHE A 33 12.32 -6.82 5.41
C PHE A 33 11.10 -6.67 4.49
N GLY A 34 10.49 -7.78 4.07
CA GLY A 34 9.26 -7.79 3.30
C GLY A 34 8.09 -7.14 4.04
N ALA A 35 7.92 -7.44 5.32
CA ALA A 35 6.92 -6.84 6.19
C ALA A 35 7.12 -5.33 6.33
N GLY A 36 8.35 -4.87 6.52
CA GLY A 36 8.68 -3.44 6.57
C GLY A 36 8.32 -2.71 5.29
N LEU A 37 8.70 -3.27 4.13
CA LEU A 37 8.34 -2.71 2.82
C LEU A 37 6.83 -2.67 2.61
N PHE A 38 6.12 -3.73 3.00
CA PHE A 38 4.67 -3.81 2.89
C PHE A 38 3.97 -2.78 3.76
N TRP A 39 4.39 -2.63 5.03
CA TRP A 39 3.81 -1.65 5.95
C TRP A 39 4.07 -0.21 5.51
N VAL A 40 5.31 0.13 5.17
CA VAL A 40 5.67 1.49 4.75
C VAL A 40 5.01 1.83 3.41
N GLY A 41 5.06 0.91 2.45
CA GLY A 41 4.39 1.06 1.15
C GLY A 41 2.87 1.20 1.30
N GLY A 42 2.27 0.35 2.13
CA GLY A 42 0.83 0.31 2.38
C GLY A 42 0.33 1.55 3.11
N ALA A 43 1.01 1.96 4.18
CA ALA A 43 0.64 3.15 4.95
C ALA A 43 0.67 4.42 4.08
N VAL A 44 1.74 4.61 3.29
CA VAL A 44 1.83 5.76 2.37
C VAL A 44 0.78 5.66 1.27
N GLN A 45 0.48 4.46 0.78
CA GLN A 45 -0.57 4.26 -0.22
C GLN A 45 -1.95 4.63 0.31
N VAL A 46 -2.30 4.27 1.55
CA VAL A 46 -3.59 4.59 2.19
C VAL A 46 -3.74 6.10 2.42
N VAL A 47 -2.67 6.76 2.87
CA VAL A 47 -2.64 8.21 3.05
C VAL A 47 -2.82 8.93 1.71
N ARG A 48 -2.14 8.47 0.66
CA ARG A 48 -2.21 9.08 -0.69
C ARG A 48 -3.48 8.74 -1.47
N SER A 49 -4.15 7.63 -1.19
CA SER A 49 -5.36 7.25 -1.91
C SER A 49 -6.59 8.08 -1.49
N GLY A 50 -6.42 9.09 -0.63
CA GLY A 50 -7.52 9.93 -0.16
C GLY A 50 -8.59 9.12 0.56
N VAL A 51 -8.25 7.94 1.10
CA VAL A 51 -9.21 7.12 1.87
C VAL A 51 -9.74 7.92 3.05
N PHE A 52 -8.87 8.76 3.64
CA PHE A 52 -9.26 9.71 4.67
C PHE A 52 -10.15 10.83 4.13
N ASP A 53 -9.92 11.34 2.92
CA ASP A 53 -10.79 12.36 2.30
C ASP A 53 -12.18 11.79 1.98
N GLY A 54 -12.25 10.55 1.52
CA GLY A 54 -13.51 9.82 1.34
C GLY A 54 -14.24 9.61 2.66
N PHE A 55 -13.51 9.26 3.73
CA PHE A 55 -14.07 9.09 5.07
C PHE A 55 -14.59 10.42 5.64
N ILE A 56 -13.84 11.51 5.49
CA ILE A 56 -14.22 12.86 5.91
C ILE A 56 -15.41 13.37 5.10
N ARG A 57 -15.46 13.09 3.80
CA ARG A 57 -16.59 13.45 2.92
C ARG A 57 -17.86 12.68 3.31
N ALA A 58 -17.75 11.39 3.58
CA ALA A 58 -18.86 10.57 4.09
C ALA A 58 -19.35 11.08 5.45
N PHE A 59 -18.43 11.44 6.35
CA PHE A 59 -18.76 11.99 7.67
C PHE A 59 -19.45 13.36 7.57
N LYS A 60 -18.97 14.27 6.70
CA LYS A 60 -19.63 15.56 6.42
C LYS A 60 -21.04 15.36 5.84
N SER A 61 -21.21 14.41 4.92
CA SER A 61 -22.52 14.06 4.34
C SER A 61 -23.50 13.55 5.40
N PHE A 62 -23.05 12.63 6.26
CA PHE A 62 -23.85 12.10 7.36
C PHE A 62 -24.24 13.19 8.38
N ARG A 63 -23.30 14.09 8.72
CA ARG A 63 -23.56 15.21 9.63
C ARG A 63 -24.57 16.21 9.05
N ARG A 64 -24.50 16.47 7.73
CA ARG A 64 -25.48 17.32 7.01
C ARG A 64 -26.88 16.68 6.99
N GLN A 65 -26.99 15.37 6.84
CA GLN A 65 -28.30 14.67 6.89
C GLN A 65 -28.91 14.64 8.29
N SER A 66 -28.09 14.58 9.34
CA SER A 66 -28.54 14.55 10.74
C SER A 66 -29.06 15.91 11.24
N SER A 67 -28.68 17.02 10.61
CA SER A 67 -29.13 18.36 10.98
C SER A 67 -30.19 18.84 9.99
N LYS A 68 -31.48 18.71 10.35
CA LYS A 68 -32.61 19.35 9.64
C LYS A 68 -32.56 20.90 9.68
N VAL A 69 -31.50 21.50 10.22
CA VAL A 69 -31.40 22.95 10.50
C VAL A 69 -30.47 23.69 9.53
N GLU A 70 -29.57 23.01 8.82
CA GLU A 70 -28.57 23.68 7.94
C GLU A 70 -28.99 23.80 6.46
N ALA A 71 -30.15 23.24 6.07
CA ALA A 71 -30.64 23.27 4.69
C ALA A 71 -30.96 24.68 4.13
N TYR A 72 -30.89 25.73 4.96
CA TYR A 72 -31.20 27.10 4.57
C TYR A 72 -29.97 28.00 4.29
N VAL A 73 -28.74 27.52 4.50
CA VAL A 73 -27.52 28.39 4.40
C VAL A 73 -26.48 27.89 3.38
N SER A 74 -26.56 26.65 2.90
CA SER A 74 -25.50 26.08 2.04
C SER A 74 -25.66 26.36 0.54
N GLY A 75 -26.13 27.54 0.14
CA GLY A 75 -26.22 27.96 -1.26
C GLY A 75 -24.92 28.50 -1.85
N MET A 76 -23.83 28.56 -1.07
CA MET A 76 -22.58 29.23 -1.47
C MET A 76 -21.36 28.53 -0.88
N THR A 77 -20.95 27.37 -1.40
CA THR A 77 -19.54 26.92 -1.47
C THR A 77 -19.43 25.52 -2.08
N ASP A 78 -19.98 25.33 -3.28
CA ASP A 78 -19.52 24.26 -4.16
C ASP A 78 -18.41 24.85 -5.04
N GLY A 79 -17.25 25.09 -4.41
CA GLY A 79 -16.00 25.35 -5.10
C GLY A 79 -15.32 24.01 -5.28
N GLU A 80 -15.50 23.41 -6.46
CA GLU A 80 -14.70 22.30 -6.97
C GLU A 80 -13.22 22.69 -6.96
N GLU A 81 -12.48 22.28 -5.92
CA GLU A 81 -11.05 22.09 -6.06
C GLU A 81 -10.85 20.66 -6.60
N ALA A 82 -10.76 20.60 -7.92
CA ALA A 82 -10.22 19.46 -8.63
C ALA A 82 -8.77 19.28 -8.18
N ASP A 83 -8.56 18.47 -7.14
CA ASP A 83 -7.24 17.98 -6.77
C ASP A 83 -6.66 17.26 -7.99
N GLU A 84 -5.66 17.89 -8.60
CA GLU A 84 -4.85 17.31 -9.66
C GLU A 84 -4.45 15.87 -9.28
N PRO A 85 -4.41 14.92 -10.23
CA PRO A 85 -4.04 13.55 -9.93
C PRO A 85 -2.60 13.52 -9.40
N ALA A 86 -2.48 13.47 -8.07
CA ALA A 86 -1.23 13.44 -7.34
C ALA A 86 -0.31 12.41 -7.99
N LYS A 87 0.74 12.94 -8.61
CA LYS A 87 1.75 12.24 -9.42
C LYS A 87 1.95 10.80 -8.92
N LYS A 88 1.37 9.88 -9.70
CA LYS A 88 1.33 8.42 -9.53
C LYS A 88 2.68 7.89 -9.02
N SER A 89 2.84 7.78 -7.70
CA SER A 89 4.10 7.33 -7.10
C SER A 89 4.13 5.81 -7.09
N ASP A 90 4.42 5.25 -8.25
CA ASP A 90 4.48 3.81 -8.49
C ASP A 90 5.51 3.09 -7.60
N ALA A 91 6.45 3.82 -6.99
CA ALA A 91 7.43 3.28 -6.04
C ALA A 91 6.79 2.66 -4.79
N PHE A 92 5.73 3.26 -4.22
CA PHE A 92 5.07 2.72 -3.03
C PHE A 92 4.24 1.48 -3.35
N ARG A 93 3.55 1.48 -4.51
CA ARG A 93 2.87 0.27 -5.01
C ARG A 93 3.86 -0.87 -5.25
N LEU A 94 5.03 -0.53 -5.79
CA LEU A 94 6.10 -1.49 -6.02
C LEU A 94 6.68 -2.04 -4.71
N ALA A 95 6.81 -1.19 -3.67
CA ALA A 95 7.19 -1.62 -2.32
C ALA A 95 6.16 -2.58 -1.70
N VAL A 96 4.85 -2.31 -1.85
CA VAL A 96 3.78 -3.21 -1.39
C VAL A 96 3.86 -4.57 -2.09
N VAL A 97 3.96 -4.58 -3.43
CA VAL A 97 4.04 -5.81 -4.21
C VAL A 97 5.27 -6.64 -3.85
N LEU A 98 6.44 -6.00 -3.76
CA LEU A 98 7.68 -6.67 -3.33
C LEU A 98 7.59 -7.21 -1.92
N GLY A 99 7.09 -6.40 -0.99
CA GLY A 99 6.90 -6.79 0.40
C GLY A 99 6.02 -8.03 0.51
N SER A 100 4.87 -8.03 -0.18
CA SER A 100 3.97 -9.19 -0.21
C SER A 100 4.61 -10.44 -0.83
N LEU A 101 5.40 -10.28 -1.90
CA LEU A 101 6.08 -11.40 -2.56
C LEU A 101 7.12 -12.04 -1.64
N LEU A 102 7.90 -11.22 -0.93
CA LEU A 102 8.90 -11.70 0.02
C LEU A 102 8.25 -12.44 1.19
N ILE A 103 7.19 -11.89 1.78
CA ILE A 103 6.43 -12.52 2.87
C ILE A 103 5.89 -13.89 2.44
N CYS A 104 5.23 -13.96 1.30
CA CYS A 104 4.68 -15.22 0.78
C CYS A 104 5.80 -16.22 0.46
N GLY A 105 6.89 -15.75 -0.16
CA GLY A 105 8.03 -16.61 -0.51
C GLY A 105 8.71 -17.22 0.71
N THR A 106 8.96 -16.43 1.75
CA THR A 106 9.56 -16.91 3.00
C THR A 106 8.63 -17.87 3.74
N ALA A 107 7.31 -17.66 3.71
CA ALA A 107 6.35 -18.57 4.33
C ALA A 107 6.32 -19.94 3.63
N VAL A 108 6.37 -19.94 2.28
CA VAL A 108 6.41 -21.19 1.50
C VAL A 108 7.73 -21.92 1.71
N ASN A 109 8.86 -21.21 1.71
CA ASN A 109 10.17 -21.79 2.01
C ASN A 109 10.22 -22.38 3.43
N GLY A 110 9.68 -21.67 4.41
CA GLY A 110 9.58 -22.14 5.78
C GLY A 110 8.77 -23.42 5.91
N PHE A 111 7.72 -23.61 5.11
CA PHE A 111 6.95 -24.86 5.09
C PHE A 111 7.67 -26.02 4.38
N TYR A 112 8.56 -25.73 3.42
CA TYR A 112 9.26 -26.76 2.65
C TYR A 112 10.55 -27.24 3.32
N LEU A 113 11.17 -26.41 4.15
CA LEU A 113 12.48 -26.68 4.79
C LEU A 113 12.35 -27.17 6.24
N TYR A 114 11.16 -27.10 6.83
CA TYR A 114 10.83 -27.58 8.18
C TYR A 114 9.83 -28.72 8.12
#